data_AF-A0A929GBP3-F1
#
_entry.id   AF-A0A929GBP3-F1
#
_cell.length_a   1.000
_cell.length_b   1.000
_cell.length_c   1.000
_cell.angle_alpha   90.00
_cell.angle_beta   90.00
_cell.angle_gamma   90.00
#
_symmetry.space_group_name_H-M   'P 1'
#
loop_
_entity.id
_entity.type
_entity.pdbx_description
1 polymer ?
#
loop_
_entity_poly.entity_id
_entity_poly.type
_entity_poly.pdbx_seq_one_letter_code
_entity_poly.pdbx_strand_id
1 'polypeptide(L)'
;MKDDWSPLRFISEKIDVEHERSPHLIKKPTAPDSILWKGQNFKVEEVISSWFDYSRKGRMALNMRPENLMKAKRRGSRGVGRFYFRVRIRGGRVFDIYYDRAPKDAGDHKGHWYLWRELEST
;
A
#
# COMPACT_ATOMS: atom_id res chain seq x y z
N MET A 1 -6.67 -19.39 10.23
CA MET A 1 -6.18 -18.57 11.35
C MET A 1 -7.13 -17.39 11.44
N LYS A 2 -7.79 -17.16 12.58
CA LYS A 2 -8.59 -15.94 12.76
C LYS A 2 -7.63 -14.76 12.63
N ASP A 3 -7.96 -13.77 11.82
CA ASP A 3 -7.26 -12.49 11.88
C ASP A 3 -7.54 -11.92 13.28
N ASP A 4 -6.53 -11.86 14.14
CA ASP A 4 -6.60 -11.26 15.49
C ASP A 4 -6.73 -9.72 15.44
N TRP A 5 -7.23 -9.16 14.33
CA TRP A 5 -7.25 -7.72 14.07
C TRP A 5 -8.60 -7.28 13.54
N SER A 6 -9.24 -6.33 14.23
CA SER A 6 -10.47 -5.67 13.78
C SER A 6 -10.20 -4.22 13.38
N PRO A 7 -10.90 -3.68 12.35
CA PRO A 7 -10.83 -2.25 12.01
C PRO A 7 -11.36 -1.38 13.15
N LEU A 8 -10.48 -0.58 13.75
CA LEU A 8 -10.86 0.42 14.73
C LEU A 8 -11.47 1.66 14.05
N ARG A 9 -10.85 2.11 12.94
CA ARG A 9 -11.41 3.19 12.10
C ARG A 9 -10.87 3.17 10.67
N PHE A 10 -11.69 3.67 9.75
CA PHE A 10 -11.30 3.92 8.36
C PHE A 10 -10.78 5.35 8.19
N ILE A 11 -9.71 5.51 7.40
CA ILE A 11 -9.01 6.79 7.20
C ILE A 11 -8.97 7.13 5.71
N SER A 12 -8.37 6.27 4.89
CA SER A 12 -8.25 6.43 3.42
C SER A 12 -7.62 7.77 2.98
N GLU A 13 -6.64 8.27 3.72
CA GLU A 13 -5.95 9.53 3.44
C GLU A 13 -4.59 9.30 2.78
N LYS A 14 -4.16 10.22 1.90
CA LYS A 14 -2.81 10.19 1.34
C LYS A 14 -1.79 10.50 2.44
N ILE A 15 -0.67 9.80 2.43
CA ILE A 15 0.45 9.98 3.36
C ILE A 15 1.76 10.09 2.61
N ASP A 16 2.76 10.67 3.26
CA ASP A 16 4.15 10.57 2.84
C ASP A 16 4.86 9.53 3.72
N VAL A 17 5.95 8.96 3.21
CA VAL A 17 6.71 7.92 3.92
C VAL A 17 8.20 8.15 3.78
N GLU A 18 8.94 7.72 4.79
CA GLU A 18 10.41 7.74 4.81
C GLU A 18 10.97 6.34 4.84
N HIS A 19 12.06 6.13 4.10
CA HIS A 19 12.85 4.91 4.12
C HIS A 19 14.27 5.28 4.57
N GLU A 20 14.75 4.71 5.67
CA GLU A 20 16.09 5.01 6.22
C GLU A 20 17.21 4.47 5.32
N ARG A 21 16.97 3.34 4.66
CA ARG A 21 17.86 2.86 3.61
C ARG A 21 17.23 3.21 2.27
N SER A 22 17.94 4.03 1.48
CA SER A 22 17.57 4.31 0.09
C SER A 22 17.23 3.00 -0.62
N PRO A 23 15.98 2.79 -1.07
CA PRO A 23 15.62 1.57 -1.77
C PRO A 23 16.37 1.58 -3.11
N HIS A 24 17.48 0.85 -3.19
CA HIS A 24 18.24 0.68 -4.42
C HIS A 24 17.33 0.12 -5.52
N LEU A 25 16.79 0.99 -6.37
CA LEU A 25 16.11 0.66 -7.64
C LEU A 25 15.13 -0.54 -7.55
N ILE A 26 14.38 -0.67 -6.45
CA ILE A 26 13.48 -1.81 -6.27
C ILE A 26 12.16 -1.52 -7.00
N LYS A 27 11.83 -2.34 -8.00
CA LYS A 27 10.55 -2.27 -8.76
C LYS A 27 9.30 -2.52 -7.90
N LYS A 28 9.47 -2.93 -6.64
CA LYS A 28 8.44 -3.18 -5.64
C LYS A 28 8.75 -2.30 -4.41
N PRO A 29 7.77 -1.55 -3.89
CA PRO A 29 7.96 -0.81 -2.65
C PRO A 29 8.22 -1.79 -1.51
N THR A 30 9.17 -1.46 -0.64
CA THR A 30 9.32 -2.05 0.67
C THR A 30 8.36 -1.38 1.64
N ALA A 31 8.12 -2.00 2.80
CA ALA A 31 7.46 -1.29 3.89
C ALA A 31 8.29 -0.04 4.26
N PRO A 32 7.64 1.08 4.61
CA PRO A 32 8.33 2.27 5.04
C PRO A 32 8.85 2.14 6.48
N ASP A 33 9.91 2.90 6.80
CA ASP A 33 10.46 2.99 8.15
C ASP A 33 9.72 4.03 9.00
N SER A 34 9.10 5.03 8.34
CA SER A 34 8.26 6.03 9.00
C SER A 34 7.09 6.49 8.12
N ILE A 35 5.97 6.84 8.76
CA ILE A 35 4.76 7.38 8.13
C ILE A 35 4.59 8.84 8.55
N LEU A 36 4.50 9.75 7.58
CA LEU A 36 4.17 11.15 7.81
C LEU A 36 2.69 11.39 7.52
N TRP A 37 1.94 11.74 8.57
CA TRP A 37 0.50 11.94 8.50
C TRP A 37 0.04 13.07 9.42
N LYS A 38 -0.72 14.03 8.89
CA LYS A 38 -1.22 15.22 9.62
C LYS A 38 -0.13 15.99 10.38
N GLY A 39 1.04 16.14 9.78
CA GLY A 39 2.19 16.84 10.37
C GLY A 39 2.91 16.05 11.48
N GLN A 40 2.52 14.80 11.73
CA GLN A 40 3.16 13.91 12.70
C GLN A 40 3.96 12.82 11.98
N ASN A 41 5.10 12.46 12.56
CA ASN A 41 5.94 11.37 12.09
C ASN A 41 5.76 10.14 13.00
N PHE A 42 5.25 9.05 12.43
CA PHE A 42 5.03 7.78 13.11
C PHE A 42 6.10 6.77 12.67
N LYS A 43 7.00 6.42 13.59
CA LYS A 43 8.04 5.42 13.34
C LYS A 43 7.41 4.02 13.26
N VAL A 44 7.71 3.27 12.21
CA VAL A 44 7.32 1.86 12.08
C VAL A 44 8.28 1.01 12.92
N GLU A 45 7.75 0.24 13.86
CA GLU A 45 8.53 -0.69 14.69
C GLU A 45 8.53 -2.09 14.09
N GLU A 46 7.41 -2.51 13.50
CA GLU A 46 7.25 -3.86 12.98
C GLU A 46 6.30 -3.90 11.79
N VAL A 47 6.63 -4.74 10.81
CA VAL A 47 5.74 -5.10 9.70
C VAL A 47 5.08 -6.44 10.04
N ILE A 48 3.83 -6.39 10.48
CA ILE A 48 3.04 -7.58 10.88
C ILE A 48 2.73 -8.44 9.65
N SER A 49 2.35 -7.82 8.53
CA SER A 49 2.09 -8.54 7.29
C SER A 49 2.24 -7.65 6.07
N SER A 50 2.46 -8.28 4.91
CA SER A 50 2.46 -7.60 3.62
C SER A 50 1.77 -8.47 2.58
N TRP A 51 0.99 -7.84 1.70
CA TRP A 51 0.28 -8.54 0.63
C TRP A 51 0.12 -7.64 -0.59
N PHE A 52 -0.28 -8.23 -1.71
CA PHE A 52 -0.40 -7.52 -2.97
C PHE A 52 -1.73 -7.79 -3.67
N ASP A 53 -2.36 -6.74 -4.19
CA ASP A 53 -3.56 -6.81 -5.02
C ASP A 53 -3.23 -6.47 -6.48
N TYR A 54 -3.21 -7.50 -7.35
CA TYR A 54 -3.04 -7.37 -8.81
C TYR A 54 -4.31 -6.95 -9.54
N SER A 55 -5.42 -6.71 -8.83
CA SER A 55 -6.64 -6.28 -9.46
C SER A 55 -6.47 -4.91 -10.15
N ARG A 56 -7.12 -4.80 -11.31
CA ARG A 56 -7.22 -3.55 -12.06
C ARG A 56 -8.50 -2.84 -11.59
N LYS A 57 -8.41 -1.56 -11.24
CA LYS A 57 -9.54 -0.75 -10.75
C LYS A 57 -9.71 0.50 -11.60
N GLY A 58 -10.89 1.13 -11.51
CA GLY A 58 -11.22 2.37 -12.22
C GLY A 58 -11.12 2.23 -13.74
N ARG A 59 -10.61 3.27 -14.42
CA ARG A 59 -10.43 3.30 -15.89
C ARG A 59 -9.62 2.11 -16.43
N MET A 60 -8.73 1.53 -15.63
CA MET A 60 -7.90 0.40 -16.05
C MET A 60 -8.63 -0.96 -16.00
N ALA A 61 -9.80 -1.04 -15.37
CA ALA A 61 -10.56 -2.29 -15.24
C ALA A 61 -11.05 -2.82 -16.60
N LEU A 62 -11.39 -1.91 -17.52
CA LEU A 62 -11.93 -2.24 -18.85
C LEU A 62 -10.90 -2.12 -19.98
N ASN A 63 -9.72 -1.56 -19.69
CA ASN A 63 -8.68 -1.29 -20.68
C ASN A 63 -7.71 -2.46 -20.85
N MET A 64 -8.22 -3.65 -21.21
CA MET A 64 -7.43 -4.84 -21.57
C MET A 64 -8.29 -5.94 -22.19
N ARG A 65 -7.76 -6.64 -23.21
CA ARG A 65 -8.39 -7.86 -23.76
C ARG A 65 -8.40 -9.01 -22.74
N PRO A 66 -9.41 -9.91 -22.73
CA PRO A 66 -9.56 -10.99 -21.73
C PRO A 66 -8.34 -11.91 -21.58
N GLU A 67 -7.69 -12.26 -22.69
CA GLU A 67 -6.51 -13.13 -22.71
C GLU A 67 -5.31 -12.51 -21.96
N ASN A 68 -5.17 -11.19 -22.05
CA ASN A 68 -4.14 -10.44 -21.35
C ASN A 68 -4.51 -10.19 -19.88
N LEU A 69 -5.81 -10.13 -19.55
CA LEU A 69 -6.27 -10.05 -18.15
C LEU A 69 -5.84 -11.28 -17.34
N MET A 70 -5.93 -12.48 -17.89
CA MET A 70 -5.48 -13.70 -17.18
C MET A 70 -3.98 -13.66 -16.88
N LYS A 71 -3.16 -13.21 -17.84
CA LYS A 71 -1.71 -13.04 -17.66
C LYS A 71 -1.40 -11.95 -16.63
N ALA A 72 -2.10 -10.83 -16.70
CA ALA A 72 -1.94 -9.70 -15.77
C ALA A 72 -2.38 -10.04 -14.34
N LYS A 73 -3.42 -10.86 -14.16
CA LYS A 73 -3.83 -11.35 -12.83
C LYS A 73 -2.74 -12.19 -12.15
N ARG A 74 -1.98 -13.00 -12.92
CA ARG A 74 -0.89 -13.83 -12.36
C ARG A 74 0.42 -13.08 -12.17
N ARG A 75 0.81 -12.21 -13.11
CA ARG A 75 2.15 -11.58 -13.13
C ARG A 75 2.14 -10.11 -12.72
N GLY A 76 0.97 -9.50 -12.68
CA GLY A 76 0.78 -8.06 -12.56
C GLY A 76 0.90 -7.31 -13.89
N SER A 77 0.40 -6.07 -13.88
CA SER A 77 0.51 -5.13 -15.00
C SER A 77 1.38 -3.96 -14.60
N ARG A 78 2.10 -3.39 -15.57
CA ARG A 78 2.84 -2.14 -15.39
C ARG A 78 1.88 -1.04 -14.94
N GLY A 79 2.23 -0.33 -13.87
CA GLY A 79 1.44 0.79 -13.34
C GLY A 79 0.05 0.42 -12.83
N VAL A 80 -0.19 -0.82 -12.37
CA VAL A 80 -1.48 -1.22 -11.77
C VAL A 80 -1.27 -2.11 -10.54
N GLY A 81 -2.17 -1.99 -9.58
CA GLY A 81 -2.22 -2.81 -8.37
C GLY A 81 -1.60 -2.12 -7.16
N ARG A 82 -1.88 -2.68 -5.99
CA ARG A 82 -1.59 -2.07 -4.69
C ARG A 82 -0.74 -2.99 -3.82
N PHE A 83 0.31 -2.45 -3.22
CA PHE A 83 1.07 -3.13 -2.17
C PHE A 83 0.53 -2.70 -0.83
N TYR A 84 0.10 -3.66 -0.03
CA TYR A 84 -0.43 -3.42 1.30
C TYR A 84 0.57 -3.87 2.36
N PHE A 85 0.60 -3.13 3.46
CA PHE A 85 1.41 -3.45 4.62
C PHE A 85 0.56 -3.20 5.86
N ARG A 86 0.54 -4.19 6.77
CA ARG A 86 0.08 -4.00 8.14
C ARG A 86 1.29 -3.72 9.00
N VAL A 87 1.34 -2.55 9.61
CA VAL A 87 2.49 -2.08 10.38
C VAL A 87 2.07 -1.69 11.78
N ARG A 88 2.91 -2.02 12.76
CA ARG A 88 2.86 -1.49 14.11
C ARG A 88 3.77 -0.29 14.20
N ILE A 89 3.22 0.84 14.64
CA ILE A 89 4.01 2.05 14.90
C ILE A 89 4.44 2.10 16.36
N ARG A 90 5.46 2.90 16.65
CA ARG A 90 5.87 3.23 18.01
C ARG A 90 4.69 3.78 18.80
N GLY A 91 4.46 3.18 19.97
CA GLY A 91 3.26 3.42 20.79
C GLY A 91 2.15 2.38 20.57
N GLY A 92 2.40 1.32 19.81
CA GLY A 92 1.58 0.11 19.77
C GLY A 92 0.38 0.14 18.82
N ARG A 93 0.08 1.29 18.21
CA ARG A 93 -1.01 1.43 17.24
C ARG A 93 -0.68 0.67 15.96
N VAL A 94 -1.69 0.05 15.35
CA VAL A 94 -1.53 -0.75 14.13
C VAL A 94 -2.30 -0.12 12.98
N PHE A 95 -1.66 -0.02 11.83
CA PHE A 95 -2.24 0.53 10.63
C PHE A 95 -2.10 -0.42 9.45
N ASP A 96 -3.14 -0.48 8.61
CA ASP A 96 -2.99 -0.94 7.25
C ASP A 96 -2.71 0.28 6.36
N ILE A 97 -1.58 0.24 5.64
CA ILE A 97 -1.20 1.22 4.61
C ILE A 97 -1.10 0.53 3.25
N TYR A 98 -1.18 1.31 2.18
CA TYR A 98 -0.88 0.78 0.85
C TYR A 98 -0.22 1.79 -0.09
N TYR A 99 0.59 1.25 -1.01
CA TYR A 99 1.13 1.96 -2.16
C TYR A 99 0.33 1.63 -3.42
N ASP A 100 -0.33 2.64 -3.98
CA ASP A 100 -1.05 2.51 -5.25
C ASP A 100 -0.13 2.87 -6.42
N ARG A 101 0.13 1.90 -7.31
CA ARG A 101 0.96 2.11 -8.50
C ARG A 101 0.20 2.72 -9.68
N ALA A 102 -1.11 2.86 -9.58
CA ALA A 102 -1.90 3.42 -10.66
C ALA A 102 -1.49 4.88 -10.90
N PRO A 103 -1.01 5.23 -12.10
CA PRO A 103 -0.74 6.63 -12.43
C PRO A 103 -2.07 7.39 -12.39
N LYS A 104 -2.09 8.57 -11.75
CA LYS A 104 -3.28 9.42 -11.77
C LYS A 104 -3.37 10.24 -13.06
N ASP A 105 -2.24 10.73 -13.54
CA ASP A 105 -2.12 11.60 -14.72
C ASP A 105 -0.88 11.28 -15.57
N ALA A 106 -0.81 11.83 -16.79
CA ALA A 106 0.27 11.56 -17.74
C ALA A 106 1.68 11.94 -17.24
N GLY A 107 1.78 12.92 -16.33
CA GLY A 107 3.04 13.32 -15.67
C GLY A 107 3.33 12.60 -14.35
N ASP A 108 2.39 11.78 -13.87
CA ASP A 108 2.50 11.09 -12.59
C ASP A 108 3.05 9.68 -12.78
N HIS A 109 4.37 9.59 -12.93
CA HIS A 109 5.07 8.32 -13.13
C HIS A 109 5.31 7.55 -11.82
N LYS A 110 4.97 8.13 -10.66
CA LYS A 110 5.21 7.55 -9.34
C LYS A 110 3.89 7.17 -8.68
N GLY A 111 3.84 6.02 -8.02
CA GLY A 111 2.69 5.66 -7.19
C GLY A 111 2.60 6.50 -5.92
N HIS A 112 1.47 6.40 -5.22
CA HIS A 112 1.17 7.17 -4.02
C HIS A 112 0.90 6.26 -2.81
N TRP A 113 1.31 6.70 -1.64
CA TRP A 113 1.02 6.02 -0.38
C TRP A 113 -0.27 6.52 0.25
N TYR A 114 -1.00 5.60 0.89
CA TYR A 114 -2.24 5.88 1.59
C TYR A 114 -2.28 5.15 2.93
N LEU A 115 -2.80 5.84 3.93
CA LEU A 115 -3.21 5.26 5.20
C LEU A 115 -4.66 4.80 5.06
N TRP A 116 -4.88 3.49 5.09
CA TRP A 116 -6.20 2.94 4.81
C TRP A 116 -7.08 2.91 6.06
N ARG A 117 -6.59 2.26 7.12
CA ARG A 117 -7.34 2.06 8.36
C ARG A 117 -6.40 1.81 9.54
N GLU A 118 -6.93 2.10 10.71
CA GLU A 118 -6.34 1.70 11.98
C GLU A 118 -7.01 0.42 12.48
N LEU A 119 -6.22 -0.43 13.13
CA LEU A 119 -6.62 -1.74 13.62
C LEU A 119 -6.38 -1.83 15.12
N GLU A 120 -7.17 -2.67 15.77
CA GLU A 120 -6.97 -3.10 17.15
C GLU A 120 -6.88 -4.62 17.23
N SER A 121 -6.17 -5.14 18.23
CA SER A 121 -6.14 -6.58 18.49
C SER A 121 -7.51 -6.99 19.03
N THR A 122 -8.07 -8.07 18.48
CA THR A 122 -9.27 -8.73 19.04
C THR A 122 -8.92 -9.56 20.27
#